data_AF-A0A7J2JPD7-F1
#
_entry.id   AF-A0A7J2JPD7-F1
#
_cell.length_a   1.000
_cell.length_b   1.000
_cell.length_c   1.000
_cell.angle_alpha   90.00
_cell.angle_beta   90.00
_cell.angle_gamma   90.00
#
_symmetry.space_group_name_H-M   'P 1'
#
loop_
_entity.id
_entity.type
_entity.pdbx_description
1 polymer ?
#
loop_
_entity_poly.entity_id
_entity_poly.type
_entity_poly.pdbx_seq_one_letter_code
_entity_poly.pdbx_strand_id
1 'polypeptide(L)'
;RYNSLLGFKCVWHQGTLITAVLYFGLPHILTDVNPFTGDFGVSAQTLLIAASACFLGLIFGVMREKTGDILLPTVTHFSVVYSTLSLFPAIAGGFAAVIAPMIALFIFFLKPFQDFLNEKF
;
A
#
# COMPACT_ATOMS: atom_id res chain seq x y z
N ARG A 1 9.48 13.37 13.91
CA ARG A 1 9.35 11.92 14.18
C ARG A 1 7.98 11.69 14.79
N TYR A 2 7.32 10.62 14.42
CA TYR A 2 6.05 10.18 14.98
C TYR A 2 6.30 8.92 15.81
N ASN A 3 5.56 8.74 16.91
CA ASN A 3 5.74 7.63 17.85
C ASN A 3 4.64 6.57 17.76
N SER A 4 3.70 6.75 16.82
CA SER A 4 2.66 5.79 16.54
C SER A 4 2.17 5.93 15.10
N LEU A 5 1.52 4.86 14.62
CA LEU A 5 0.82 4.82 13.35
C LEU A 5 -0.47 4.05 13.56
N LEU A 6 -1.64 4.67 13.44
CA LEU A 6 -2.94 3.98 13.54
C LEU A 6 -3.11 3.12 14.81
N GLY A 7 -2.57 3.59 15.94
CA GLY A 7 -2.59 2.85 17.21
C GLY A 7 -1.44 1.85 17.41
N PHE A 8 -0.67 1.54 16.35
CA PHE A 8 0.57 0.77 16.46
C PHE A 8 1.68 1.60 17.08
N LYS A 9 2.43 1.00 18.01
CA LYS A 9 3.62 1.62 18.60
C LYS A 9 4.81 1.42 17.66
N CYS A 10 5.22 2.49 17.00
CA CYS A 10 6.39 2.51 16.13
C CYS A 10 6.93 3.93 15.97
N VAL A 11 8.24 4.08 15.78
CA VAL A 11 8.86 5.36 15.48
C VAL A 11 9.10 5.46 13.98
N TRP A 12 8.61 6.54 13.36
CA TRP A 12 8.80 6.78 11.93
C TRP A 12 8.92 8.29 11.60
N HIS A 13 9.36 8.62 10.39
CA HIS A 13 9.72 10.01 10.02
C HIS A 13 8.78 10.63 8.99
N GLN A 14 8.71 11.96 8.99
CA GLN A 14 7.91 12.73 8.03
C GLN A 14 8.31 12.48 6.57
N GLY A 15 9.58 12.13 6.32
CA GLY A 15 10.02 11.68 5.00
C GLY A 15 9.19 10.53 4.45
N THR A 16 8.80 9.57 5.29
CA THR A 16 7.93 8.45 4.89
C THR A 16 6.53 8.91 4.49
N LEU A 17 5.94 9.91 5.18
CA LEU A 17 4.65 10.49 4.77
C LEU A 17 4.76 11.19 3.40
N ILE A 18 5.80 12.00 3.21
CA ILE A 18 6.03 12.72 1.96
C ILE A 18 6.22 11.72 0.80
N THR A 19 7.05 10.70 1.00
CA THR A 19 7.28 9.64 0.02
C THR A 19 5.99 8.89 -0.32
N ALA A 20 5.22 8.49 0.69
CA ALA A 20 3.96 7.78 0.51
C ALA A 20 2.96 8.56 -0.35
N VAL A 21 2.86 9.87 -0.16
CA VAL A 21 1.92 10.71 -0.92
C VAL A 21 2.48 11.06 -2.29
N LEU A 22 3.65 11.70 -2.35
CA LEU A 22 4.15 12.34 -3.57
C LEU A 22 4.78 11.35 -4.56
N TYR A 23 5.45 10.32 -4.05
CA TYR A 23 6.25 9.40 -4.88
C TYR A 23 5.61 8.03 -5.04
N PHE A 24 4.62 7.71 -4.20
CA PHE A 24 3.94 6.43 -4.27
C PHE A 24 2.47 6.61 -4.66
N GLY A 25 1.69 7.43 -3.94
CA GLY A 25 0.28 7.65 -4.23
C GLY A 25 -0.02 8.44 -5.50
N LEU A 26 0.43 9.69 -5.58
CA LEU A 26 0.12 10.60 -6.71
C LEU A 26 0.44 10.03 -8.10
N PRO A 27 1.57 9.31 -8.31
CA PRO A 27 1.86 8.71 -9.61
C PRO A 27 0.77 7.75 -10.11
N HIS A 28 -0.02 7.14 -9.21
CA HIS A 28 -1.14 6.28 -9.62
C HIS A 28 -2.27 7.05 -10.30
N ILE A 29 -2.42 8.36 -10.07
CA ILE A 29 -3.43 9.15 -10.80
C ILE A 29 -3.09 9.23 -12.29
N LEU A 30 -1.79 9.16 -12.61
CA LEU A 30 -1.32 9.24 -13.99
C LEU A 30 -1.63 7.98 -14.80
N THR A 31 -2.13 6.90 -14.20
CA THR A 31 -2.47 5.67 -14.93
C THR A 31 -3.69 5.82 -15.82
N ASP A 32 -4.59 6.77 -15.52
CA ASP A 32 -5.74 7.11 -16.37
C ASP A 32 -5.43 8.23 -17.36
N VAL A 33 -4.19 8.74 -17.38
CA VAL A 33 -3.78 9.83 -18.27
C VAL A 33 -2.95 9.26 -19.42
N ASN A 34 -3.50 9.34 -20.63
CA ASN A 34 -2.80 8.97 -21.85
C ASN A 34 -2.64 10.20 -22.78
N PRO A 35 -1.48 10.87 -22.75
CA PRO A 35 -1.25 12.06 -23.56
C PRO A 35 -1.15 11.75 -25.07
N PHE A 36 -0.93 10.49 -25.45
CA PHE A 36 -0.84 10.08 -26.86
C PHE A 36 -2.21 9.91 -27.51
N THR A 37 -3.24 9.57 -26.73
CA THR A 37 -4.62 9.47 -27.21
C THR A 37 -5.45 10.72 -26.86
N GLY A 38 -4.88 11.64 -26.06
CA GLY A 38 -5.60 12.81 -25.56
C GLY A 38 -6.60 12.49 -24.45
N ASP A 39 -6.46 11.33 -23.80
CA ASP A 39 -7.32 10.93 -22.69
C ASP A 39 -6.73 11.44 -21.37
N PHE A 40 -7.48 12.27 -20.66
CA PHE A 40 -7.10 12.88 -19.39
C PHE A 40 -8.17 12.63 -18.32
N GLY A 41 -8.95 11.55 -18.47
CA GLY A 41 -9.92 11.13 -17.46
C GLY A 41 -9.25 10.79 -16.14
N VAL A 42 -9.95 11.02 -15.03
CA VAL A 42 -9.60 10.45 -13.73
C VAL A 42 -10.84 9.76 -13.19
N SER A 43 -10.81 8.44 -13.17
CA SER A 43 -11.93 7.64 -12.69
C SER A 43 -11.99 7.62 -11.16
N ALA A 44 -13.18 7.34 -10.60
CA ALA A 44 -13.32 7.11 -9.17
C ALA A 44 -12.50 5.91 -8.69
N GLN A 45 -12.33 4.89 -9.55
CA GLN A 45 -11.48 3.73 -9.27
C GLN A 45 -10.01 4.15 -9.10
N THR A 46 -9.50 5.01 -9.98
CA THR A 46 -8.11 5.48 -9.92
C THR A 46 -7.84 6.38 -8.72
N LEU A 47 -8.82 7.19 -8.31
CA LEU A 47 -8.72 7.92 -7.03
C LEU A 47 -8.66 6.96 -5.83
N LEU A 48 -9.45 5.88 -5.83
CA LEU A 48 -9.43 4.88 -4.76
C LEU A 48 -8.09 4.14 -4.72
N ILE A 49 -7.51 3.81 -5.89
CA ILE A 49 -6.18 3.20 -6.00
C ILE A 49 -5.13 4.17 -5.47
N ALA A 50 -5.16 5.46 -5.86
CA ALA A 50 -4.20 6.45 -5.38
C ALA A 50 -4.28 6.65 -3.86
N ALA A 51 -5.48 6.72 -3.29
CA ALA A 51 -5.67 6.80 -1.84
C ALA A 51 -5.14 5.55 -1.12
N SER A 52 -5.43 4.36 -1.66
CA SER A 52 -4.92 3.09 -1.13
C SER A 52 -3.40 3.00 -1.23
N ALA A 53 -2.82 3.48 -2.33
CA ALA A 53 -1.39 3.58 -2.53
C ALA A 53 -0.75 4.53 -1.53
N CYS A 54 -1.30 5.73 -1.28
CA CYS A 54 -0.83 6.61 -0.21
C CYS A 54 -0.77 5.88 1.15
N PHE A 55 -1.84 5.17 1.49
CA PHE A 55 -1.92 4.42 2.75
C PHE A 55 -0.87 3.30 2.82
N LEU A 56 -0.82 2.43 1.82
CA LEU A 56 0.12 1.30 1.79
C LEU A 56 1.57 1.77 1.65
N GLY A 57 1.83 2.81 0.88
CA GLY A 57 3.15 3.44 0.77
C GLY A 57 3.67 3.94 2.12
N LEU A 58 2.78 4.44 2.97
CA LEU A 58 3.13 4.81 4.34
C LEU A 58 3.54 3.59 5.16
N ILE A 59 2.75 2.50 5.08
CA ILE A 59 3.06 1.23 5.76
C ILE A 59 4.41 0.66 5.27
N PHE A 60 4.65 0.64 3.96
CA PHE A 60 5.90 0.16 3.37
C PHE A 60 7.10 1.03 3.77
N GLY A 61 6.93 2.36 3.83
CA GLY A 61 7.95 3.26 4.33
C GLY A 61 8.29 3.00 5.80
N VAL A 62 7.29 2.73 6.65
CA VAL A 62 7.50 2.35 8.05
C VAL A 62 8.23 1.01 8.15
N MET A 63 7.89 0.02 7.31
CA MET A 63 8.65 -1.24 7.23
C MET A 63 10.11 -0.98 6.86
N ARG A 64 10.37 -0.16 5.84
CA ARG A 64 11.74 0.20 5.39
C ARG A 64 12.55 0.92 6.47
N GLU A 65 11.90 1.81 7.23
CA GLU A 65 12.57 2.50 8.34
C GLU A 65 12.86 1.54 9.50
N LYS A 66 11.94 0.62 9.77
CA LYS A 66 12.06 -0.38 10.85
C LYS A 66 13.16 -1.41 10.57
N THR A 67 13.25 -1.92 9.34
CA THR A 67 14.22 -2.94 8.94
C THR A 67 15.54 -2.36 8.46
N GLY A 68 15.55 -1.10 8.03
CA GLY A 68 16.71 -0.48 7.39
C GLY A 68 16.92 -0.89 5.92
N ASP A 69 16.06 -1.77 5.37
CA ASP A 69 16.20 -2.39 4.05
C ASP A 69 14.89 -2.34 3.23
N ILE A 70 15.02 -2.50 1.91
CA ILE A 70 13.93 -2.43 0.93
C ILE A 70 13.31 -3.79 0.59
N LEU A 71 13.90 -4.93 0.98
CA LEU A 71 13.39 -6.24 0.54
C LEU A 71 11.99 -6.51 1.07
N LEU A 72 11.77 -6.32 2.38
CA LEU A 72 10.45 -6.52 2.99
C LEU A 72 9.35 -5.68 2.32
N PRO A 73 9.45 -4.33 2.25
CA PRO A 73 8.41 -3.54 1.58
C PRO A 73 8.25 -3.88 0.10
N THR A 74 9.31 -4.29 -0.60
CA THR A 74 9.22 -4.71 -2.01
C THR A 74 8.39 -5.98 -2.17
N VAL A 75 8.69 -7.01 -1.37
CA VAL A 75 7.96 -8.28 -1.41
C VAL A 75 6.52 -8.08 -0.97
N THR A 76 6.27 -7.32 0.11
CA THR A 76 4.92 -7.04 0.58
C THR A 76 4.11 -6.26 -0.45
N HIS A 77 4.72 -5.25 -1.10
CA HIS A 77 4.07 -4.52 -2.18
C HIS A 77 3.69 -5.45 -3.33
N PHE A 78 4.62 -6.28 -3.81
CA PHE A 78 4.34 -7.29 -4.83
C PHE A 78 3.18 -8.20 -4.42
N SER A 79 3.19 -8.73 -3.19
CA SER A 79 2.12 -9.61 -2.68
C SER A 79 0.75 -8.92 -2.71
N VAL A 80 0.66 -7.65 -2.35
CA VAL A 80 -0.61 -6.90 -2.38
C VAL A 80 -1.08 -6.68 -3.82
N VAL A 81 -0.20 -6.22 -4.71
CA VAL A 81 -0.56 -5.90 -6.10
C VAL A 81 -0.91 -7.18 -6.87
N TYR A 82 -0.06 -8.19 -6.81
CA TYR A 82 -0.28 -9.46 -7.52
C TYR A 82 -1.55 -10.15 -7.04
N SER A 83 -1.79 -10.20 -5.72
CA SER A 83 -3.01 -10.81 -5.21
C SER A 83 -4.26 -10.08 -5.69
N THR A 84 -4.27 -8.75 -5.58
CA THR A 84 -5.45 -7.91 -5.86
C THR A 84 -5.75 -7.78 -7.35
N LEU A 85 -4.73 -7.59 -8.20
CA LEU A 85 -4.92 -7.26 -9.61
C LEU A 85 -4.71 -8.44 -10.56
N SER A 86 -4.11 -9.53 -10.10
CA SER A 86 -3.84 -10.70 -10.95
C SER A 86 -4.48 -11.97 -10.40
N LEU A 87 -4.07 -12.42 -9.21
CA LEU A 87 -4.43 -13.74 -8.69
C LEU A 87 -5.94 -13.85 -8.42
N PHE A 88 -6.49 -13.00 -7.55
CA PHE A 88 -7.88 -13.10 -7.16
C PHE A 88 -8.85 -12.87 -8.33
N PRO A 89 -8.65 -11.89 -9.22
CA PRO A 89 -9.48 -11.78 -10.43
C PRO A 89 -9.42 -13.01 -11.35
N ALA A 90 -8.29 -13.74 -11.36
CA ALA A 90 -8.14 -14.94 -12.20
C ALA A 90 -8.79 -16.19 -11.60
N ILE A 91 -8.82 -16.32 -10.27
CA ILE A 91 -9.30 -17.54 -9.58
C ILE A 91 -10.65 -17.35 -8.87
N ALA A 92 -11.09 -16.11 -8.68
CA ALA A 92 -12.34 -15.75 -8.02
C ALA A 92 -13.11 -14.73 -8.88
N GLY A 93 -14.42 -14.94 -9.02
CA GLY A 93 -15.30 -14.01 -9.74
C GLY A 93 -15.99 -13.01 -8.82
N GLY A 94 -16.38 -11.86 -9.37
CA GLY A 94 -17.24 -10.88 -8.72
C GLY A 94 -16.64 -10.26 -7.44
N PHE A 95 -17.49 -10.00 -6.44
CA PHE A 95 -17.08 -9.32 -5.20
C PHE A 95 -16.03 -10.07 -4.38
N ALA A 96 -15.94 -11.39 -4.51
CA ALA A 96 -14.96 -12.20 -3.79
C ALA A 96 -13.52 -11.79 -4.13
N ALA A 97 -13.27 -11.43 -5.39
CA ALA A 97 -11.94 -11.02 -5.84
C ALA A 97 -11.46 -9.69 -5.21
N VAL A 98 -12.40 -8.85 -4.78
CA VAL A 98 -12.12 -7.56 -4.13
C VAL A 98 -12.08 -7.71 -2.61
N ILE A 99 -13.01 -8.46 -2.03
CA ILE A 99 -13.15 -8.59 -0.57
C ILE A 99 -12.00 -9.41 0.03
N ALA A 100 -11.57 -10.48 -0.63
CA ALA A 100 -10.51 -11.35 -0.11
C ALA A 100 -9.19 -10.61 0.19
N PRO A 101 -8.60 -9.82 -0.73
CA PRO A 101 -7.37 -9.07 -0.44
C PRO A 101 -7.58 -7.99 0.62
N MET A 102 -8.76 -7.36 0.69
CA MET A 102 -9.07 -6.39 1.76
C MET A 102 -9.09 -7.04 3.14
N ILE A 103 -9.71 -8.22 3.28
CA ILE A 103 -9.73 -8.99 4.53
C ILE A 103 -8.32 -9.42 4.91
N ALA A 104 -7.51 -9.89 3.94
CA ALA A 104 -6.13 -10.29 4.20
C ALA A 104 -5.29 -9.13 4.76
N LEU A 105 -5.41 -7.93 4.16
CA LEU A 105 -4.76 -6.72 4.67
C LEU A 105 -5.28 -6.34 6.06
N PHE A 106 -6.59 -6.41 6.30
CA PHE A 106 -7.16 -6.12 7.60
C PHE A 106 -6.62 -7.05 8.69
N ILE A 107 -6.56 -8.36 8.42
CA ILE A 107 -6.01 -9.36 9.34
C ILE A 107 -4.53 -9.08 9.62
N PHE A 108 -3.75 -8.72 8.61
CA PHE A 108 -2.35 -8.34 8.77
C PHE A 108 -2.19 -7.16 9.76
N PHE A 109 -3.06 -6.16 9.66
CA PHE A 109 -3.12 -5.02 10.59
C PHE A 109 -3.81 -5.32 11.92
N LEU A 110 -4.04 -6.57 12.34
CA LEU A 110 -4.52 -6.84 13.71
C LEU A 110 -3.34 -6.95 14.68
N LYS A 111 -2.79 -8.16 14.79
CA LYS A 111 -1.65 -8.48 15.65
C LYS A 111 -0.33 -8.64 14.88
N PRO A 112 -0.30 -9.28 13.68
CA PRO A 112 0.95 -9.55 12.97
C PRO A 112 1.80 -8.30 12.72
N PHE A 113 1.17 -7.19 12.33
CA PHE A 113 1.91 -5.96 12.09
C PHE A 113 2.53 -5.39 13.38
N GLN A 114 1.83 -5.41 14.51
CA GLN A 114 2.42 -4.98 15.79
C GLN A 114 3.54 -5.91 16.25
N ASP A 115 3.40 -7.22 16.03
CA ASP A 115 4.44 -8.21 16.35
C ASP A 115 5.70 -7.92 15.54
N PHE A 116 5.57 -7.74 14.22
CA PHE A 116 6.67 -7.34 13.33
C PHE A 116 7.35 -6.04 13.81
N LEU A 117 6.57 -5.01 14.16
CA LEU A 117 7.14 -3.74 14.64
C LEU A 117 7.94 -3.89 15.94
N ASN A 118 7.67 -4.94 16.73
CA ASN A 118 8.37 -5.25 17.97
C ASN A 118 9.60 -6.15 17.76
N GLU A 119 9.82 -6.69 16.57
CA GLU A 119 11.01 -7.50 16.27
C GLU A 119 12.30 -6.68 16.38
N LYS A 120 13.40 -7.37 16.70
CA LYS A 120 14.75 -6.81 16.71
C LYS A 120 15.45 -7.25 15.43
N PHE A 121 15.92 -6.29 14.65
CA PHE A 121 16.67 -6.48 13.41
C PHE A 121 18.13 -6.05 13.64
#